data_AF-L0H0X0-F1
#
_entry.id   AF-L0H0X0-F1
#
_cell.length_a   1.000
_cell.length_b   1.000
_cell.length_c   1.000
_cell.angle_alpha   90.00
_cell.angle_beta   90.00
_cell.angle_gamma   90.00
#
_symmetry.space_group_name_H-M   'P 1'
#
loop_
_entity.id
_entity.type
_entity.pdbx_description
1 polymer ?
#
loop_
_entity_poly.entity_id
_entity_poly.type
_entity_poly.pdbx_seq_one_letter_code
_entity_poly.pdbx_strand_id
1 'polypeptide(L)'
;MIEKHVARALLCASVVAGLAGCSDDDGSGPDASAQKSTVVVTVTGAVDSTLSTRGSIFCSPNDLSGPDYVFELYAMDIPQQFNLRMNRDTAPGTYPIVGSDDPEAHRGADAHFYYTGPGRERFNKVRNGSITLEKVPTAAGEPFVATIGAEVVDGDGATINLDARINMTAGMQSFDECP
;
A
#
# COMPACT_ATOMS: atom_id res chain seq x y z
N MET A 1 -34.93 -39.50 -34.99
CA MET A 1 -33.52 -39.05 -34.97
C MET A 1 -33.31 -38.14 -36.17
N ILE A 2 -33.41 -36.84 -35.90
CA ILE A 2 -33.32 -35.68 -36.79
C ILE A 2 -32.20 -34.86 -36.11
N GLU A 3 -31.11 -34.40 -36.71
CA GLU A 3 -30.95 -33.65 -37.96
C GLU A 3 -29.44 -33.62 -38.32
N LYS A 4 -29.10 -33.73 -39.62
CA LYS A 4 -27.78 -33.38 -40.15
C LYS A 4 -27.81 -31.91 -40.57
N HIS A 5 -26.83 -31.12 -40.16
CA HIS A 5 -26.67 -29.75 -40.68
C HIS A 5 -25.35 -29.65 -41.45
N VAL A 6 -25.51 -29.27 -42.72
CA VAL A 6 -24.49 -28.99 -43.72
C VAL A 6 -24.10 -27.51 -43.56
N ALA A 7 -22.83 -27.21 -43.34
CA ALA A 7 -22.31 -25.84 -43.39
C ALA A 7 -21.53 -25.63 -44.70
N ARG A 8 -22.12 -24.81 -45.58
CA ARG A 8 -21.51 -24.31 -46.83
C ARG A 8 -20.54 -23.17 -46.51
N ALA A 9 -19.37 -23.21 -47.15
CA ALA A 9 -18.41 -22.13 -47.20
C ALA A 9 -18.94 -20.93 -48.01
N LEU A 10 -18.62 -19.71 -47.56
CA LEU A 10 -18.62 -18.52 -48.42
C LEU A 10 -17.31 -17.76 -48.21
N LEU A 11 -16.49 -17.72 -49.26
CA LEU A 11 -15.40 -16.77 -49.46
C LEU A 11 -15.99 -15.39 -49.76
N CYS A 12 -15.50 -14.34 -49.09
CA CYS A 12 -15.53 -12.99 -49.62
C CYS A 12 -14.16 -12.35 -49.39
N ALA A 13 -13.37 -12.30 -50.46
CA ALA A 13 -12.20 -11.44 -50.58
C ALA A 13 -12.65 -10.09 -51.15
N SER A 14 -12.17 -8.99 -50.59
CA SER A 14 -12.22 -7.67 -51.21
C SER A 14 -10.93 -6.94 -50.88
N VAL A 15 -10.15 -6.73 -51.94
CA VAL A 15 -8.93 -5.91 -51.97
C VAL A 15 -9.34 -4.46 -52.14
N VAL A 16 -8.78 -3.53 -51.35
CA VAL A 16 -8.61 -2.13 -51.76
C VAL A 16 -7.22 -1.67 -51.35
N ALA A 17 -6.51 -1.12 -52.33
CA ALA A 17 -5.14 -0.65 -52.26
C ALA A 17 -5.05 0.81 -51.77
N GLY A 18 -4.00 1.07 -50.97
CA GLY A 18 -3.08 2.21 -51.03
C GLY A 18 -3.60 3.65 -50.96
N LEU A 19 -3.10 4.41 -49.99
CA LEU A 19 -2.74 5.83 -50.12
C LEU A 19 -1.60 6.16 -49.14
N ALA A 20 -0.82 7.18 -49.53
CA ALA A 20 0.49 7.56 -49.02
C ALA A 20 0.47 8.31 -47.67
N GLY A 21 1.61 8.18 -46.96
CA GLY A 21 2.31 9.19 -46.18
C GLY A 21 1.55 10.25 -45.38
N CYS A 22 1.63 10.13 -44.05
CA CYS A 22 1.92 11.23 -43.13
C CYS A 22 2.82 10.67 -42.02
N SER A 23 4.04 11.19 -41.93
CA SER A 23 4.79 11.18 -40.67
C SER A 23 3.98 11.98 -39.67
N ASP A 24 3.65 11.38 -38.53
CA ASP A 24 3.48 12.11 -37.29
C ASP A 24 4.23 11.34 -36.20
N ASP A 25 5.25 12.04 -35.72
CA ASP A 25 6.14 11.71 -34.62
C ASP A 25 5.39 12.04 -33.33
N ASP A 26 4.62 11.07 -32.81
CA ASP A 26 4.05 11.18 -31.47
C ASP A 26 4.72 10.15 -30.59
N GLY A 27 5.74 10.65 -29.88
CA GLY A 27 6.48 9.92 -28.88
C GLY A 27 5.55 9.18 -27.92
N SER A 28 5.59 7.85 -28.00
CA SER A 28 5.25 6.99 -26.88
C SER A 28 6.19 7.39 -25.74
N GLY A 29 5.73 8.29 -24.89
CA GLY A 29 6.33 8.48 -23.57
C GLY A 29 6.51 7.09 -22.95
N PRO A 30 7.63 6.83 -22.26
CA PRO A 30 7.83 5.53 -21.67
C PRO A 30 6.61 5.26 -20.80
N ASP A 31 5.92 4.15 -21.08
CA ASP A 31 5.06 3.48 -20.14
C ASP A 31 5.90 3.33 -18.88
N ALA A 32 5.76 4.29 -17.95
CA ALA A 32 6.24 4.16 -16.60
C ALA A 32 5.46 2.96 -16.12
N SER A 33 6.11 1.78 -16.17
CA SER A 33 5.55 0.52 -15.71
C SER A 33 4.92 0.84 -14.38
N ALA A 34 3.58 0.92 -14.35
CA ALA A 34 2.85 1.40 -13.19
C ALA A 34 3.13 0.36 -12.12
N GLN A 35 4.13 0.63 -11.29
CA GLN A 35 4.52 -0.22 -10.20
C GLN A 35 3.26 -0.25 -9.34
N LYS A 36 2.55 -1.38 -9.38
CA LYS A 36 1.26 -1.51 -8.71
C LYS A 36 1.53 -1.19 -7.25
N SER A 37 1.03 -0.05 -6.77
CA SER A 37 1.17 0.34 -5.38
C SER A 37 0.54 -0.74 -4.52
N THR A 38 1.35 -1.45 -3.76
CA THR A 38 0.94 -2.62 -3.00
C THR A 38 1.43 -2.54 -1.57
N VAL A 39 0.56 -2.98 -0.67
CA VAL A 39 0.86 -3.25 0.73
C VAL A 39 0.58 -4.72 0.95
N VAL A 40 1.60 -5.45 1.37
CA VAL A 40 1.50 -6.88 1.70
C VAL A 40 1.82 -7.04 3.17
N VAL A 41 0.86 -7.48 3.98
CA VAL A 41 1.04 -7.79 5.39
C VAL A 41 0.84 -9.28 5.57
N THR A 42 1.87 -9.97 6.02
CA THR A 42 1.83 -11.39 6.39
C THR A 42 1.84 -11.50 7.89
N VAL A 43 0.87 -12.24 8.43
CA VAL A 43 0.71 -12.46 9.86
C VAL A 43 0.77 -13.94 10.16
N THR A 44 1.49 -14.31 11.22
CA THR A 44 1.59 -15.68 11.72
C THR A 44 1.44 -15.72 13.24
N GLY A 45 1.00 -16.86 13.80
CA GLY A 45 0.95 -17.08 15.25
C GLY A 45 -0.46 -17.40 15.73
N ALA A 46 -1.02 -16.56 16.61
CA ALA A 46 -2.39 -16.76 17.09
C ALA A 46 -3.43 -16.75 15.96
N VAL A 47 -3.17 -16.01 14.90
CA VAL A 47 -3.91 -16.06 13.64
C VAL A 47 -2.94 -15.97 12.47
N ASP A 48 -3.16 -16.79 11.45
CA ASP A 48 -2.37 -16.78 10.22
C ASP A 48 -3.19 -16.10 9.11
N SER A 49 -2.61 -15.11 8.43
CA SER A 49 -3.28 -14.43 7.32
C SER A 49 -2.33 -13.65 6.42
N THR A 50 -2.83 -13.24 5.25
CA THR A 50 -2.12 -12.32 4.35
C THR A 50 -3.09 -11.27 3.83
N LEU A 51 -2.82 -10.00 4.12
CA LEU A 51 -3.47 -8.85 3.49
C LEU A 51 -2.61 -8.41 2.31
N SER A 52 -3.15 -8.42 1.09
CA SER A 52 -2.46 -7.94 -0.11
C SER A 52 -3.38 -7.01 -0.88
N THR A 53 -3.20 -5.71 -0.69
CA THR A 53 -4.12 -4.69 -1.20
C THR A 53 -3.37 -3.44 -1.64
N ARG A 54 -4.09 -2.49 -2.20
CA ARG A 54 -3.57 -1.13 -2.41
C ARG A 54 -3.66 -0.37 -1.10
N GLY A 55 -2.68 0.49 -0.86
CA GLY A 55 -2.77 1.45 0.22
C GLY A 55 -2.97 2.87 -0.29
N SER A 56 -3.44 3.73 0.59
CA SER A 56 -3.50 5.17 0.40
C SER A 56 -2.69 5.82 1.51
N ILE A 57 -1.73 6.66 1.13
CA ILE A 57 -0.97 7.50 2.06
C ILE A 57 -1.58 8.90 2.04
N PHE A 58 -1.78 9.49 3.20
CA PHE A 58 -2.26 10.84 3.41
C PHE A 58 -1.20 11.60 4.20
N CYS A 59 -0.89 12.83 3.85
CA CYS A 59 -0.15 13.71 4.74
C CYS A 59 -1.14 14.68 5.37
N SER A 60 -1.05 14.89 6.67
CA SER A 60 -1.96 15.77 7.40
C SER A 60 -1.24 16.45 8.57
N PRO A 61 -1.73 17.64 9.00
CA PRO A 61 -1.32 18.19 10.28
C PRO A 61 -1.57 17.18 11.38
N ASN A 62 -0.61 17.05 12.29
CA ASN A 62 -0.78 16.19 13.44
C ASN A 62 -1.74 16.85 14.44
N ASP A 63 -2.81 16.14 14.77
CA ASP A 63 -3.81 16.55 15.75
C ASP A 63 -3.43 16.19 17.20
N LEU A 64 -2.29 15.50 17.37
CA LEU A 64 -1.74 15.05 18.64
C LEU A 64 -0.45 15.79 19.00
N SER A 65 0.00 15.64 20.25
CA SER A 65 1.37 16.03 20.60
C SER A 65 2.38 15.21 19.80
N GLY A 66 3.28 15.88 19.08
CA GLY A 66 4.26 15.21 18.22
C GLY A 66 4.75 16.12 17.10
N PRO A 67 5.19 15.56 15.95
CA PRO A 67 5.63 16.35 14.80
C PRO A 67 4.48 17.18 14.23
N ASP A 68 4.77 18.26 13.52
CA ASP A 68 3.74 19.13 12.94
C ASP A 68 2.91 18.41 11.86
N TYR A 69 3.53 17.48 11.12
CA TYR A 69 2.91 16.71 10.04
C TYR A 69 3.22 15.22 10.15
N VAL A 70 2.23 14.41 9.80
CA VAL A 70 2.35 12.94 9.77
C VAL A 70 1.90 12.37 8.44
N PHE A 71 2.56 11.29 8.03
CA PHE A 71 2.03 10.39 7.03
C PHE A 71 1.14 9.35 7.69
N GLU A 72 -0.03 9.15 7.13
CA GLU A 72 -0.95 8.09 7.51
C GLU A 72 -1.27 7.22 6.31
N LEU A 73 -0.88 5.95 6.39
CA LEU A 73 -1.15 4.93 5.39
C LEU A 73 -2.32 4.07 5.85
N TYR A 74 -3.31 3.90 4.98
CA TYR A 74 -4.39 2.94 5.12
C TYR A 74 -4.31 1.88 4.03
N ALA A 75 -4.32 0.61 4.41
CA ALA A 75 -4.44 -0.53 3.50
C ALA A 75 -5.56 -1.45 4.03
N MET A 76 -6.61 -1.65 3.25
CA MET A 76 -7.81 -2.36 3.70
C MET A 76 -8.29 -3.39 2.69
N ASP A 77 -8.72 -4.54 3.21
CA ASP A 77 -9.52 -5.54 2.51
C ASP A 77 -10.46 -6.17 3.54
N ILE A 78 -11.68 -5.63 3.61
CA ILE A 78 -12.61 -5.87 4.75
C ILE A 78 -12.81 -7.39 4.93
N PRO A 79 -12.59 -7.93 6.14
CA PRO A 79 -12.50 -7.22 7.43
C PRO A 79 -11.09 -6.78 7.86
N GLN A 80 -10.06 -7.12 7.11
CA GLN A 80 -8.68 -6.84 7.47
C GLN A 80 -8.29 -5.39 7.19
N GLN A 81 -7.47 -4.84 8.07
CA GLN A 81 -6.97 -3.47 7.94
C GLN A 81 -5.54 -3.39 8.47
N PHE A 82 -4.74 -2.59 7.79
CA PHE A 82 -3.45 -2.14 8.25
C PHE A 82 -3.42 -0.62 8.20
N ASN A 83 -3.05 0.01 9.31
CA ASN A 83 -2.85 1.46 9.39
C ASN A 83 -1.49 1.73 10.00
N LEU A 84 -0.72 2.59 9.33
CA LEU A 84 0.60 3.06 9.78
C LEU A 84 0.55 4.58 9.83
N ARG A 85 0.95 5.16 10.97
CA ARG A 85 1.22 6.59 11.10
C ARG A 85 2.69 6.80 11.39
N MET A 86 3.29 7.80 10.75
CA MET A 86 4.70 8.14 10.96
C MET A 86 4.93 9.64 10.84
N ASN A 87 5.97 10.14 11.47
CA ASN A 87 6.46 11.49 11.24
C ASN A 87 6.85 11.65 9.75
N ARG A 88 6.37 12.74 9.13
CA ARG A 88 6.65 13.07 7.72
C ARG A 88 8.15 13.22 7.46
N ASP A 89 8.87 13.83 8.40
CA ASP A 89 10.26 14.22 8.23
C ASP A 89 11.26 13.12 8.59
N THR A 90 10.79 11.91 8.88
CA THR A 90 11.65 10.77 9.16
C THR A 90 12.46 10.41 7.92
N ALA A 91 13.79 10.52 8.04
CA ALA A 91 14.71 10.12 6.97
C ALA A 91 14.69 8.60 6.73
N PRO A 92 15.19 8.12 5.58
CA PRO A 92 15.46 6.70 5.38
C PRO A 92 16.38 6.13 6.47
N GLY A 93 16.07 4.93 6.96
CA GLY A 93 16.75 4.31 8.09
C GLY A 93 15.90 3.24 8.78
N THR A 94 16.40 2.69 9.87
CA THR A 94 15.68 1.72 10.70
C THR A 94 15.34 2.34 12.05
N TYR A 95 14.07 2.29 12.42
CA TYR A 95 13.51 2.94 13.61
C TYR A 95 12.70 1.94 14.44
N PRO A 96 12.64 2.10 15.77
CA PRO A 96 11.66 1.39 16.57
C PRO A 96 10.24 1.75 16.10
N ILE A 97 9.33 0.79 16.18
CA ILE A 97 7.91 1.03 15.91
C ILE A 97 7.10 0.59 17.12
N VAL A 98 6.10 1.40 17.49
CA VAL A 98 5.22 1.11 18.63
C VAL A 98 3.81 0.77 18.16
N GLY A 99 3.02 0.20 19.06
CA GLY A 99 1.61 -0.05 18.82
C GLY A 99 0.80 1.24 18.93
N SER A 100 -0.32 1.34 18.21
CA SER A 100 -1.20 2.52 18.28
C SER A 100 -1.85 2.76 19.66
N ASP A 101 -1.76 1.79 20.58
CA ASP A 101 -2.23 1.97 21.96
C ASP A 101 -1.11 2.33 22.95
N ASP A 102 0.13 2.41 22.48
CA ASP A 102 1.27 2.80 23.30
C ASP A 102 1.19 4.30 23.60
N PRO A 103 1.38 4.73 24.86
CA PRO A 103 1.44 6.16 25.19
C PRO A 103 2.43 6.97 24.34
N GLU A 104 3.53 6.37 23.91
CA GLU A 104 4.53 7.03 23.06
C GLU A 104 4.01 7.32 21.65
N ALA A 105 3.00 6.57 21.15
CA ALA A 105 2.31 6.90 19.90
C ALA A 105 1.70 8.31 19.93
N HIS A 106 1.31 8.78 21.12
CA HIS A 106 0.76 10.13 21.35
C HIS A 106 1.79 11.14 21.84
N ARG A 107 3.06 10.75 22.04
CA ARG A 107 4.14 11.63 22.53
C ARG A 107 5.24 11.86 21.50
N GLY A 108 5.01 11.46 20.26
CA GLY A 108 5.92 11.72 19.14
C GLY A 108 6.82 10.55 18.77
N ALA A 109 6.40 9.29 18.98
CA ALA A 109 7.07 8.17 18.35
C ALA A 109 7.16 8.37 16.82
N ASP A 110 8.32 8.04 16.23
CA ASP A 110 8.57 8.25 14.79
C ASP A 110 7.59 7.46 13.90
N ALA A 111 7.14 6.30 14.38
CA ALA A 111 6.15 5.47 13.71
C ALA A 111 5.34 4.64 14.71
N HIS A 112 4.06 4.47 14.42
CA HIS A 112 3.18 3.54 15.12
C HIS A 112 2.14 2.94 14.18
N PHE A 113 1.62 1.76 14.51
CA PHE A 113 0.65 1.08 13.66
C PHE A 113 -0.37 0.26 14.44
N TYR A 114 -1.42 -0.18 13.75
CA TYR A 114 -2.23 -1.32 14.17
C TYR A 114 -2.59 -2.20 12.99
N TYR A 115 -2.96 -3.43 13.33
CA TYR A 115 -3.47 -4.41 12.39
C TYR A 115 -4.81 -4.98 12.89
N THR A 116 -5.79 -5.08 11.99
CA THR A 116 -7.04 -5.78 12.23
C THR A 116 -7.02 -7.09 11.46
N GLY A 117 -7.17 -8.20 12.18
CA GLY A 117 -7.16 -9.56 11.64
C GLY A 117 -8.45 -9.95 10.92
N PRO A 118 -8.48 -11.14 10.29
CA PRO A 118 -9.64 -11.62 9.53
C PRO A 118 -10.88 -11.88 10.40
N GLY A 119 -10.70 -12.15 11.71
CA GLY A 119 -11.81 -12.27 12.67
C GLY A 119 -12.21 -10.95 13.34
N ARG A 120 -11.66 -9.81 12.86
CA ARG A 120 -11.82 -8.46 13.42
C ARG A 120 -11.10 -8.23 14.75
N GLU A 121 -10.22 -9.13 15.15
CA GLU A 121 -9.31 -8.92 16.27
C GLU A 121 -8.39 -7.75 15.96
N ARG A 122 -8.17 -6.86 16.94
CA ARG A 122 -7.30 -5.71 16.77
C ARG A 122 -5.98 -5.95 17.52
N PHE A 123 -4.90 -6.03 16.76
CA PHE A 123 -3.53 -6.13 17.24
C PHE A 123 -2.91 -4.74 17.21
N ASN A 124 -2.79 -4.12 18.37
CA ASN A 124 -2.41 -2.72 18.51
C ASN A 124 -1.36 -2.45 19.59
N LYS A 125 -0.84 -3.49 20.27
CA LYS A 125 0.32 -3.44 21.18
C LYS A 125 1.53 -4.06 20.53
N VAL A 126 2.66 -3.35 20.48
CA VAL A 126 3.93 -3.91 19.97
C VAL A 126 4.83 -4.27 21.15
N ARG A 127 5.25 -5.54 21.24
CA ARG A 127 6.24 -5.98 22.24
C ARG A 127 7.67 -5.69 21.80
N ASN A 128 7.95 -5.99 20.53
CA ASN A 128 9.19 -5.65 19.86
C ASN A 128 8.87 -5.42 18.38
N GLY A 129 9.61 -4.53 17.74
CA GLY A 129 9.47 -4.33 16.31
C GLY A 129 10.28 -3.16 15.81
N SER A 130 10.47 -3.15 14.50
CA SER A 130 11.13 -2.06 13.80
C SER A 130 10.50 -1.84 12.44
N ILE A 131 10.59 -0.61 11.96
CA ILE A 131 10.34 -0.23 10.57
C ILE A 131 11.67 0.12 9.92
N THR A 132 11.90 -0.39 8.72
CA THR A 132 13.00 0.04 7.85
C THR A 132 12.42 0.81 6.68
N LEU A 133 12.84 2.07 6.55
CA LEU A 133 12.44 3.01 5.52
C LEU A 133 13.54 3.06 4.47
N GLU A 134 13.27 2.55 3.28
CA GLU A 134 14.20 2.65 2.14
C GLU A 134 13.97 3.95 1.37
N LYS A 135 12.70 4.34 1.20
CA LYS A 135 12.30 5.58 0.55
C LYS A 135 11.12 6.20 1.29
N VAL A 136 11.23 7.48 1.62
CA VAL A 136 10.18 8.28 2.24
C VAL A 136 9.84 9.40 1.26
N PRO A 137 8.57 9.49 0.80
CA PRO A 137 8.17 10.54 -0.13
C PRO A 137 8.17 11.90 0.58
N THR A 138 8.63 12.92 -0.12
CA THR A 138 8.55 14.34 0.27
C THR A 138 7.59 15.13 -0.61
N ALA A 139 7.26 14.58 -1.78
CA ALA A 139 6.32 15.14 -2.73
C ALA A 139 5.43 14.08 -3.40
N ALA A 140 4.38 14.57 -4.05
CA ALA A 140 3.51 13.77 -4.91
C ALA A 140 4.30 13.00 -5.98
N GLY A 141 3.93 11.75 -6.23
CA GLY A 141 4.57 10.90 -7.24
C GLY A 141 5.88 10.24 -6.78
N GLU A 142 6.39 10.57 -5.60
CA GLU A 142 7.58 9.92 -5.05
C GLU A 142 7.23 8.55 -4.43
N PRO A 143 8.18 7.59 -4.46
CA PRO A 143 7.95 6.26 -3.89
C PRO A 143 8.03 6.28 -2.36
N PHE A 144 7.14 5.51 -1.73
CA PHE A 144 7.25 5.08 -0.33
C PHE A 144 7.56 3.58 -0.30
N VAL A 145 8.73 3.24 0.23
CA VAL A 145 9.22 1.86 0.33
C VAL A 145 9.66 1.59 1.75
N ALA A 146 8.98 0.66 2.41
CA ALA A 146 9.23 0.33 3.80
C ALA A 146 8.97 -1.15 4.09
N THR A 147 9.66 -1.67 5.10
CA THR A 147 9.38 -2.99 5.69
C THR A 147 9.18 -2.87 7.19
N ILE A 148 8.26 -3.66 7.74
CA ILE A 148 7.99 -3.74 9.18
C ILE A 148 8.10 -5.19 9.60
N GLY A 149 8.85 -5.44 10.69
CA GLY A 149 8.82 -6.70 11.42
C GLY A 149 8.49 -6.41 12.87
N ALA A 150 7.43 -7.03 13.39
CA ALA A 150 7.00 -6.81 14.78
C ALA A 150 6.31 -8.02 15.41
N GLU A 151 6.53 -8.21 16.71
CA GLU A 151 5.69 -9.04 17.57
C GLU A 151 4.57 -8.17 18.17
N VAL A 152 3.33 -8.51 17.85
CA VAL A 152 2.14 -7.70 18.19
C VAL A 152 1.18 -8.51 19.05
N VAL A 153 0.50 -7.83 19.97
CA VAL A 153 -0.43 -8.42 20.92
C VAL A 153 -1.78 -7.70 20.83
N ASP A 154 -2.87 -8.44 21.01
CA ASP A 154 -4.21 -7.88 21.13
C ASP A 154 -4.57 -7.52 22.59
N GLY A 155 -5.84 -7.17 22.82
CA GLY A 155 -6.37 -6.86 24.14
C GLY A 155 -6.42 -8.06 25.10
N ASP A 156 -6.54 -9.27 24.57
CA ASP A 156 -6.73 -10.51 25.33
C ASP A 156 -5.41 -11.27 25.57
N GLY A 157 -4.31 -10.80 24.99
CA GLY A 157 -2.97 -11.35 25.13
C GLY A 157 -2.53 -12.28 24.00
N ALA A 158 -3.36 -12.48 22.98
CA ALA A 158 -2.99 -13.27 21.80
C ALA A 158 -1.86 -12.57 21.05
N THR A 159 -0.86 -13.34 20.63
CA THR A 159 0.37 -12.81 20.03
C THR A 159 0.50 -13.26 18.58
N ILE A 160 0.88 -12.33 17.71
CA ILE A 160 1.22 -12.58 16.30
C ILE A 160 2.61 -12.03 15.97
N ASN A 161 3.23 -12.60 14.95
CA ASN A 161 4.36 -12.00 14.24
C ASN A 161 3.85 -11.40 12.93
N LEU A 162 4.16 -10.13 12.71
CA LEU A 162 3.74 -9.36 11.54
C LEU A 162 4.97 -8.99 10.70
N ASP A 163 4.94 -9.34 9.42
CA ASP A 163 5.86 -8.89 8.38
C ASP A 163 5.06 -8.07 7.36
N ALA A 164 5.29 -6.76 7.30
CA ALA A 164 4.68 -5.89 6.29
C ALA A 164 5.72 -5.40 5.29
N ARG A 165 5.35 -5.43 4.02
CA ARG A 165 6.11 -4.87 2.90
C ARG A 165 5.26 -3.85 2.19
N ILE A 166 5.77 -2.63 2.13
CA ILE A 166 5.09 -1.48 1.57
C ILE A 166 5.90 -1.02 0.37
N ASN A 167 5.28 -0.98 -0.80
CA ASN A 167 5.86 -0.40 -1.99
C ASN A 167 4.75 0.34 -2.75
N MET A 168 4.71 1.65 -2.58
CA MET A 168 3.66 2.48 -3.16
C MET A 168 4.20 3.81 -3.66
N THR A 169 3.35 4.54 -4.37
CA THR A 169 3.63 5.90 -4.83
C THR A 169 2.73 6.88 -4.09
N ALA A 170 3.32 7.97 -3.62
CA ALA A 170 2.62 9.10 -3.02
C ALA A 170 1.57 9.68 -4.00
N GLY A 171 0.32 9.78 -3.54
CA GLY A 171 -0.76 10.42 -4.31
C GLY A 171 -0.66 11.95 -4.25
N MET A 172 -1.04 12.63 -5.34
CA MET A 172 -0.92 14.09 -5.47
C MET A 172 -1.68 14.87 -4.38
N GLN A 173 -2.96 14.55 -4.20
CA GLN A 173 -3.83 15.22 -3.21
C GLN A 173 -3.28 15.13 -1.78
N SER A 174 -2.62 14.03 -1.45
CA SER A 174 -2.12 13.77 -0.11
C SER A 174 -0.93 14.64 0.29
N PHE A 175 -0.17 15.21 -0.66
CA PHE A 175 1.04 15.99 -0.37
C PHE A 175 0.81 17.49 -0.48
N ASP A 176 -0.16 17.92 -1.30
CA ASP A 176 -0.53 19.34 -1.42
C ASP A 176 -1.10 19.89 -0.09
N GLU A 177 -1.58 19.01 0.79
CA GLU A 177 -2.11 19.33 2.13
C GLU A 177 -1.00 19.47 3.21
N CYS A 178 0.25 19.21 2.86
CA CYS A 178 1.42 19.29 3.75
C CYS A 178 2.50 20.26 3.21
N PRO A 179 2.59 21.49 3.74
CA PRO A 179 3.59 22.48 3.33
C PRO A 179 5.03 22.07 3.65
#